data_AF-A0A1L2ZM68-F1
#
_entry.id   AF-A0A1L2ZM68-F1
#
_cell.length_a   1.000
_cell.length_b   1.000
_cell.length_c   1.000
_cell.angle_alpha   90.00
_cell.angle_beta   90.00
_cell.angle_gamma   90.00
#
_symmetry.space_group_name_H-M   'P 1'
#
loop_
_entity.id
_entity.type
_entity.pdbx_description
1 polymer ?
#
loop_
_entity_poly.entity_id
_entity_poly.type
_entity_poly.pdbx_seq_one_letter_code
_entity_poly.pdbx_strand_id
1 'polypeptide(L)'
;MSVSVCLSYIDLFGTEKVRSFAAIDQSPKLINDETWDWGVRLVDWSNVWDSVNGRFAWGDPSREPEAPAHVVNLFEEVGGFWNFPESVVPLLADHFAADWRDVLPRVDVPTWVSSGRFSPSFPVEGMEWMTNALPNASLSVVEESGHCPHWNEP
;
A
#
# COMPACT_ATOMS: atom_id res chain seq x y z
N MET A 1 -2.29 4.36 0.95
CA MET A 1 -2.00 5.75 1.39
C MET A 1 -1.35 5.86 2.76
N SER A 2 -1.85 5.23 3.83
CA SER A 2 -1.38 5.48 5.21
C SER A 2 0.12 5.24 5.42
N VAL A 3 0.70 4.22 4.78
CA VAL A 3 2.15 3.94 4.86
C VAL A 3 2.96 5.11 4.30
N SER A 4 2.54 5.71 3.17
CA SER A 4 3.21 6.90 2.63
C SER A 4 3.13 8.11 3.55
N VAL A 5 2.01 8.29 4.26
CA VAL A 5 1.89 9.38 5.24
C VAL A 5 2.86 9.17 6.40
N CYS A 6 2.99 7.94 6.91
CA CYS A 6 3.97 7.60 7.94
C CYS A 6 5.41 7.81 7.45
N LEU A 7 5.74 7.40 6.22
CA LEU A 7 7.08 7.58 5.66
C LEU A 7 7.39 9.06 5.40
N SER A 8 6.42 9.86 4.96
CA SER A 8 6.55 11.31 4.85
C SER A 8 6.82 11.97 6.22
N TYR A 9 6.12 11.53 7.27
CA TYR A 9 6.40 12.00 8.64
C TYR A 9 7.83 11.66 9.06
N ILE A 10 8.26 10.42 8.84
CA ILE A 10 9.61 9.97 9.21
C ILE A 10 10.68 10.71 8.40
N ASP A 11 10.42 11.01 7.13
CA ASP A 11 11.33 11.81 6.31
C ASP A 11 11.54 13.21 6.90
N LEU A 12 10.44 13.87 7.30
CA LEU A 12 10.46 15.23 7.81
C LEU A 12 10.97 15.36 9.25
N PHE A 13 10.66 14.38 10.10
CA PHE A 13 10.83 14.50 11.55
C PHE A 13 11.66 13.39 12.19
N GLY A 14 12.06 12.39 11.42
CA GLY A 14 12.73 11.20 11.92
C GLY A 14 11.81 10.35 12.80
N THR A 15 12.43 9.52 13.62
CA THR A 15 11.78 8.47 14.42
C THR A 15 11.80 8.73 15.93
N GLU A 16 12.31 9.88 16.40
CA GLU A 16 12.48 10.18 17.84
C GLU A 16 11.18 10.02 18.65
N LYS A 17 10.04 10.35 18.04
CA LYS A 17 8.70 10.25 18.66
C LYS A 17 7.91 9.01 18.22
N VAL A 18 8.54 8.10 17.47
CA VAL A 18 7.94 6.88 16.96
C VAL A 18 8.50 5.71 17.75
N ARG A 19 7.64 4.94 18.40
CA ARG A 19 8.07 3.73 19.12
C ARG A 19 8.25 2.53 18.20
N SER A 20 7.36 2.41 17.21
CA SER A 20 7.31 1.31 16.26
C SER A 20 6.50 1.73 15.04
N PHE A 21 6.74 1.07 13.91
CA PHE A 21 6.02 1.32 12.65
C PHE A 21 5.33 0.03 12.17
N ALA A 22 4.06 0.13 11.76
CA ALA A 22 3.33 -0.95 11.14
C ALA A 22 2.95 -0.55 9.72
N ALA A 23 3.45 -1.28 8.72
CA ALA A 23 3.12 -1.10 7.32
C ALA A 23 2.21 -2.24 6.87
N ILE A 24 0.98 -1.93 6.47
CA ILE A 24 0.00 -2.92 6.03
C ILE A 24 -0.25 -2.72 4.54
N ASP A 25 0.16 -3.72 3.77
CA ASP A 25 -0.08 -3.92 2.35
C ASP A 25 0.11 -2.67 1.49
N GLN A 26 1.27 -2.02 1.61
CA GLN A 26 1.60 -0.89 0.75
C GLN A 26 3.08 -0.83 0.42
N SER A 27 3.37 -0.82 -0.88
CA SER A 27 4.72 -0.65 -1.41
C SER A 27 5.26 0.76 -1.12
N PRO A 28 6.59 0.92 -0.93
CA PRO A 28 7.23 2.24 -0.76
C PRO A 28 7.21 3.08 -2.04
N LYS A 29 6.93 2.48 -3.21
CA LYS A 29 6.80 3.17 -4.49
C LYS A 29 5.67 2.55 -5.30
N LEU A 30 4.72 3.35 -5.74
CA LEU A 30 3.46 2.86 -6.33
C LEU A 30 3.53 2.68 -7.85
N ILE A 31 4.25 3.53 -8.57
CA ILE A 31 4.36 3.44 -10.03
C ILE A 31 5.45 2.44 -10.40
N ASN A 32 5.19 1.51 -11.31
CA ASN A 32 6.23 0.64 -11.86
C ASN A 32 7.03 1.35 -12.96
N ASP A 33 8.31 1.02 -13.07
CA ASP A 33 9.20 1.47 -14.14
C ASP A 33 10.37 0.49 -14.34
N GLU A 34 11.34 0.85 -15.18
CA GLU A 34 12.52 0.04 -15.50
C GLU A 34 13.33 -0.39 -14.27
N THR A 35 13.17 0.30 -13.13
CA THR A 35 13.91 0.04 -11.89
C THR A 35 13.04 -0.57 -10.78
N TRP A 36 11.74 -0.72 -11.00
CA TRP A 36 10.78 -1.11 -9.97
C TRP A 36 9.55 -1.78 -10.55
N ASP A 37 9.32 -3.03 -10.17
CA ASP A 37 8.17 -3.83 -10.63
C ASP A 37 7.26 -4.29 -9.47
N TRP A 38 7.43 -3.68 -8.30
CA TRP A 38 6.69 -4.02 -7.08
C TRP A 38 5.82 -2.88 -6.56
N GLY A 39 5.39 -2.00 -7.46
CA GLY A 39 4.36 -1.01 -7.21
C GLY A 39 2.96 -1.61 -7.34
N VAL A 40 1.98 -0.74 -7.61
CA VAL A 40 0.61 -1.15 -7.86
C VAL A 40 0.57 -1.94 -9.17
N ARG A 41 0.02 -3.17 -9.15
CA ARG A 41 -0.09 -4.01 -10.35
C ARG A 41 -0.77 -3.25 -11.48
N LEU A 42 -0.23 -3.43 -12.68
CA LEU A 42 -0.72 -2.84 -13.94
C LEU A 42 -0.62 -1.31 -14.02
N VAL A 43 0.03 -0.63 -13.06
CA VAL A 43 0.22 0.82 -13.10
C VAL A 43 1.68 1.17 -13.39
N ASP A 44 1.90 1.98 -14.41
CA ASP A 44 3.19 2.55 -14.79
C ASP A 44 3.04 4.02 -15.23
N TRP A 45 4.14 4.65 -15.64
CA TRP A 45 4.13 6.06 -16.08
C TRP A 45 3.26 6.34 -17.30
N SER A 46 2.96 5.32 -18.13
CA SER A 46 2.14 5.49 -19.34
C SER A 46 0.65 5.64 -19.02
N ASN A 47 0.20 5.06 -17.89
CA ASN A 47 -1.22 4.99 -17.54
C ASN A 47 -1.59 5.62 -16.20
N VAL A 48 -0.61 6.01 -15.35
CA VAL A 48 -0.88 6.55 -14.01
C VAL A 48 -1.85 7.73 -14.02
N TRP A 49 -1.77 8.62 -15.01
CA TRP A 49 -2.69 9.76 -15.10
C TRP A 49 -4.14 9.30 -15.33
N ASP A 50 -4.36 8.29 -16.16
CA ASP A 50 -5.69 7.73 -16.36
C ASP A 50 -6.15 6.95 -15.13
N SER A 51 -5.25 6.26 -14.43
CA SER A 51 -5.54 5.56 -13.18
C SER A 51 -6.06 6.50 -12.10
N VAL A 52 -5.34 7.61 -11.83
CA VAL A 52 -5.74 8.56 -10.78
C VAL A 52 -7.00 9.37 -11.12
N ASN A 53 -7.37 9.42 -12.40
CA ASN A 53 -8.62 10.02 -12.86
C ASN A 53 -9.76 8.98 -13.01
N GLY A 54 -9.55 7.73 -12.59
CA GLY A 54 -10.55 6.67 -12.70
C GLY A 54 -10.88 6.23 -14.14
N ARG A 55 -10.04 6.60 -15.11
CA ARG A 55 -10.15 6.18 -16.52
C ARG A 55 -9.46 4.85 -16.80
N PHE A 56 -8.63 4.38 -15.87
CA PHE A 56 -7.95 3.08 -15.90
C PHE A 56 -8.04 2.43 -14.51
N ALA A 57 -8.29 1.12 -14.46
CA ALA A 57 -8.33 0.39 -13.20
C ALA A 57 -6.91 0.08 -12.71
N TRP A 58 -6.67 0.24 -11.41
CA TRP A 58 -5.41 0.00 -10.75
C TRP A 58 -5.52 -1.29 -9.94
N GLY A 59 -4.48 -2.12 -9.97
CA GLY A 59 -4.49 -3.45 -9.38
C GLY A 59 -5.08 -4.53 -10.29
N ASP A 60 -5.06 -5.78 -9.81
CA ASP A 60 -5.62 -6.96 -10.46
C ASP A 60 -6.71 -7.59 -9.58
N PRO A 61 -7.99 -7.17 -9.73
CA PRO A 61 -9.09 -7.65 -8.89
C PRO A 61 -9.31 -9.16 -8.97
N SER A 62 -8.81 -9.84 -10.01
CA SER A 62 -8.94 -11.30 -10.13
C SER A 62 -8.16 -12.08 -9.07
N ARG A 63 -7.27 -11.39 -8.36
CA ARG A 63 -6.50 -11.96 -7.24
C ARG A 63 -7.22 -11.85 -5.91
N GLU A 64 -8.07 -10.85 -5.71
CA GLU A 64 -8.71 -10.63 -4.40
C GLU A 64 -9.61 -11.84 -4.05
N PRO A 65 -9.39 -12.49 -2.90
CA PRO A 65 -10.26 -13.57 -2.43
C PRO A 65 -11.70 -13.09 -2.16
N GLU A 66 -12.63 -14.04 -1.99
CA GLU A 66 -13.99 -13.71 -1.60
C GLU A 66 -14.00 -13.02 -0.23
N ALA A 67 -14.62 -11.84 -0.16
CA ALA A 67 -14.71 -11.08 1.09
C ALA A 67 -15.56 -11.83 2.12
N PRO A 68 -15.10 -11.98 3.38
CA PRO A 68 -15.91 -12.56 4.43
C PRO A 68 -17.21 -11.77 4.69
N ALA A 69 -18.22 -12.45 5.23
CA ALA A 69 -19.53 -11.85 5.48
C ALA A 69 -19.50 -10.57 6.34
N HIS A 70 -18.62 -10.49 7.34
CA HIS A 70 -18.51 -9.27 8.16
C HIS A 70 -17.92 -8.09 7.39
N VAL A 71 -17.03 -8.35 6.42
CA VAL A 71 -16.49 -7.33 5.52
C VAL A 71 -17.59 -6.86 4.58
N VAL A 72 -18.35 -7.79 3.98
CA VAL A 72 -19.50 -7.45 3.13
C VAL A 72 -20.51 -6.57 3.88
N ASN A 73 -20.91 -6.97 5.09
CA ASN A 73 -21.83 -6.20 5.92
C ASN A 73 -21.27 -4.81 6.25
N LEU A 74 -19.98 -4.70 6.58
CA LEU A 74 -19.33 -3.41 6.84
C LEU A 74 -19.44 -2.50 5.61
N PHE A 75 -19.17 -3.01 4.41
CA PHE A 75 -19.26 -2.23 3.17
C PHE A 75 -20.69 -1.77 2.87
N GLU A 76 -21.70 -2.60 3.14
CA GLU A 76 -23.11 -2.24 3.02
C GLU A 76 -23.50 -1.13 4.02
N GLU A 77 -23.03 -1.21 5.27
CA GLU A 77 -23.30 -0.23 6.32
C GLU A 77 -22.67 1.15 6.03
N VAL A 78 -21.43 1.16 5.55
CA VAL A 78 -20.69 2.42 5.28
C VAL A 78 -20.97 3.02 3.91
N GLY A 79 -21.63 2.29 3.01
CA GLY A 79 -21.96 2.76 1.66
C GLY A 79 -20.78 2.76 0.68
N GLY A 80 -19.74 1.96 0.94
CA GLY A 80 -18.52 1.88 0.13
C GLY A 80 -17.50 3.00 0.37
N PHE A 81 -16.29 2.84 -0.20
CA PHE A 81 -15.17 3.78 -0.05
C PHE A 81 -14.71 4.39 -1.39
N TRP A 82 -15.61 4.53 -2.36
CA TRP A 82 -15.23 4.78 -3.76
C TRP A 82 -15.65 6.15 -4.30
N ASN A 83 -16.45 6.91 -3.55
CA ASN A 83 -16.95 8.22 -3.95
C ASN A 83 -16.10 9.33 -3.35
N PHE A 84 -14.98 9.63 -4.01
CA PHE A 84 -14.16 10.80 -3.67
C PHE A 84 -14.51 11.99 -4.57
N PRO A 85 -14.52 13.22 -4.04
CA PRO A 85 -14.70 14.41 -4.87
C PRO A 85 -13.48 14.62 -5.77
N GLU A 86 -13.69 15.17 -6.98
CA GLU A 86 -12.61 15.46 -7.95
C GLU A 86 -11.45 16.27 -7.36
N SER A 87 -11.73 17.09 -6.34
CA SER A 87 -10.73 17.87 -5.61
C SER A 87 -9.62 17.04 -4.95
N VAL A 88 -9.81 15.72 -4.76
CA VAL A 88 -8.75 14.85 -4.20
C VAL A 88 -7.81 14.28 -5.26
N VAL A 89 -8.13 14.38 -6.54
CA VAL A 89 -7.29 13.82 -7.63
C VAL A 89 -5.84 14.31 -7.55
N PRO A 90 -5.54 15.59 -7.24
CA PRO A 90 -4.16 16.02 -7.04
C PRO A 90 -3.44 15.31 -5.89
N LEU A 91 -4.15 15.01 -4.79
CA LEU A 91 -3.59 14.27 -3.64
C LEU A 91 -3.32 12.80 -4.00
N LEU A 92 -4.18 12.21 -4.83
CA LEU A 92 -3.98 10.85 -5.34
C LEU A 92 -2.78 10.80 -6.30
N ALA A 93 -2.66 11.77 -7.21
CA ALA A 93 -1.53 11.89 -8.11
C ALA A 93 -0.20 12.02 -7.35
N ASP A 94 -0.17 12.88 -6.31
CA ASP A 94 0.98 13.02 -5.42
C ASP A 94 1.32 11.70 -4.72
N HIS A 95 0.33 11.00 -4.17
CA HIS A 95 0.52 9.70 -3.52
C HIS A 95 1.16 8.66 -4.46
N PHE A 96 0.72 8.58 -5.71
CA PHE A 96 1.27 7.65 -6.70
C PHE A 96 2.69 8.02 -7.12
N ALA A 97 2.97 9.31 -7.29
CA ALA A 97 4.27 9.81 -7.72
C ALA A 97 5.36 9.68 -6.65
N ALA A 98 4.96 9.54 -5.37
CA ALA A 98 5.90 9.41 -4.26
C ALA A 98 6.74 8.13 -4.33
N ASP A 99 8.03 8.28 -3.99
CA ASP A 99 8.99 7.19 -3.85
C ASP A 99 9.68 7.31 -2.50
N TRP A 100 9.43 6.35 -1.61
CA TRP A 100 9.92 6.35 -0.24
C TRP A 100 11.09 5.39 -0.02
N ARG A 101 11.67 4.81 -1.08
CA ARG A 101 12.72 3.80 -0.97
C ARG A 101 13.98 4.31 -0.26
N ASP A 102 14.29 5.60 -0.40
CA ASP A 102 15.41 6.27 0.27
C ASP A 102 15.14 6.58 1.76
N VAL A 103 13.87 6.59 2.17
CA VAL A 103 13.46 6.80 3.57
C VAL A 103 13.60 5.52 4.38
N LEU A 104 13.37 4.35 3.79
CA LEU A 104 13.35 3.06 4.51
C LEU A 104 14.60 2.82 5.38
N PRO A 105 15.85 3.08 4.92
CA PRO A 105 17.03 2.87 5.75
C PRO A 105 17.10 3.78 7.00
N ARG A 106 16.31 4.87 7.05
CA ARG A 106 16.23 5.79 8.19
C ARG A 106 15.18 5.38 9.22
N VAL A 107 14.38 4.35 8.95
CA VAL A 107 13.39 3.81 9.90
C VAL A 107 14.10 2.89 10.90
N ASP A 108 14.73 3.46 11.92
CA ASP A 108 15.53 2.73 12.90
C ASP A 108 14.73 2.08 14.05
N VAL A 109 13.40 2.24 14.04
CA VAL A 109 12.47 1.67 15.02
C VAL A 109 12.00 0.26 14.62
N PRO A 110 11.58 -0.58 15.58
CA PRO A 110 10.93 -1.86 15.27
C PRO A 110 9.79 -1.68 14.28
N THR A 111 9.86 -2.41 13.18
CA THR A 111 8.89 -2.31 12.09
C THR A 111 8.25 -3.66 11.80
N TRP A 112 6.94 -3.67 11.61
CA TRP A 112 6.19 -4.84 11.15
C TRP A 112 5.57 -4.54 9.79
N VAL A 113 5.87 -5.38 8.81
CA VAL A 113 5.25 -5.36 7.49
C VAL A 113 4.23 -6.49 7.43
N SER A 114 3.03 -6.21 6.94
CA SER A 114 1.97 -7.18 6.73
C SER A 114 1.44 -7.09 5.31
N SER A 115 1.12 -8.22 4.68
CA SER A 115 0.56 -8.24 3.33
C SER A 115 -0.32 -9.46 3.14
N GLY A 116 -1.34 -9.35 2.30
CA GLY A 116 -2.11 -10.51 1.86
C GLY A 116 -1.40 -11.25 0.73
N ARG A 117 -1.37 -12.59 0.79
CA ARG A 117 -0.79 -13.48 -0.23
C ARG A 117 -1.31 -13.17 -1.63
N PHE A 118 -2.55 -12.73 -1.72
CA PHE A 118 -3.27 -12.47 -2.96
C PHE A 118 -3.54 -10.99 -3.20
N SER A 119 -2.75 -10.08 -2.63
CA SER A 119 -2.96 -8.64 -2.81
C SER A 119 -3.12 -8.28 -4.30
N PRO A 120 -4.28 -7.69 -4.69
CA PRO A 120 -4.52 -7.21 -6.05
C PRO A 120 -3.66 -5.98 -6.34
N SER A 121 -3.18 -5.29 -5.31
CA SER A 121 -2.41 -4.07 -5.43
C SER A 121 -0.92 -4.36 -5.50
N PHE A 122 -0.35 -5.07 -4.52
CA PHE A 122 1.09 -5.16 -4.34
C PHE A 122 1.60 -6.60 -4.38
N PRO A 123 2.68 -6.90 -5.13
CA PRO A 123 3.35 -8.20 -5.02
C PRO A 123 3.98 -8.42 -3.65
N VAL A 124 3.94 -9.65 -3.14
CA VAL A 124 4.57 -10.03 -1.86
C VAL A 124 6.07 -9.81 -1.93
N GLU A 125 6.67 -10.01 -3.11
CA GLU A 125 8.09 -9.76 -3.40
C GLU A 125 8.49 -8.31 -3.10
N GLY A 126 7.57 -7.36 -3.33
CA GLY A 126 7.76 -5.96 -2.95
C GLY A 126 7.80 -5.74 -1.46
N MET A 127 6.99 -6.49 -0.71
CA MET A 127 6.93 -6.43 0.74
C MET A 127 8.17 -7.08 1.36
N GLU A 128 8.64 -8.19 0.79
CA GLU A 128 9.91 -8.82 1.14
C GLU A 128 11.09 -7.87 0.90
N TRP A 129 11.13 -7.20 -0.26
CA TRP A 129 12.14 -6.19 -0.53
C TRP A 129 12.08 -5.04 0.48
N MET A 130 10.88 -4.52 0.76
CA MET A 130 10.68 -3.43 1.73
C MET A 130 11.17 -3.85 3.12
N THR A 131 10.83 -5.05 3.59
CA THR A 131 11.29 -5.59 4.86
C THR A 131 12.82 -5.69 4.91
N ASN A 132 13.48 -6.11 3.82
CA ASN A 132 14.93 -6.18 3.75
C ASN A 132 15.62 -4.80 3.71
N ALA A 133 14.95 -3.78 3.18
CA ALA A 133 15.46 -2.40 3.15
C ALA A 133 15.31 -1.68 4.51
N LEU A 134 14.49 -2.21 5.42
CA LEU A 134 14.27 -1.68 6.75
C LEU A 134 15.24 -2.31 7.77
N PRO A 135 15.96 -1.52 8.60
CA PRO A 135 16.96 -2.05 9.54
C PRO A 135 16.45 -3.07 10.57
N ASN A 136 15.23 -2.87 11.08
CA ASN A 136 14.67 -3.62 12.22
C ASN A 136 13.26 -4.11 11.91
N ALA A 137 13.09 -4.85 10.82
CA ALA A 137 11.76 -5.26 10.34
C ALA A 137 11.50 -6.77 10.34
N SER A 138 10.21 -7.12 10.45
CA SER A 138 9.69 -8.46 10.18
C SER A 138 8.52 -8.40 9.19
N LEU A 139 8.25 -9.52 8.51
CA LEU A 139 7.15 -9.67 7.56
C LEU A 139 6.18 -10.76 8.03
N SER A 140 4.88 -10.48 7.93
CA SER A 140 3.82 -11.48 8.03
C SER A 140 2.99 -11.46 6.75
N VAL A 141 2.93 -12.60 6.06
CA VAL A 141 2.03 -12.78 4.92
C VAL A 141 0.81 -13.54 5.40
N VAL A 142 -0.37 -12.99 5.13
CA VAL A 142 -1.65 -13.57 5.49
C VAL A 142 -2.15 -14.39 4.31
N GLU A 143 -2.30 -15.70 4.50
CA GLU A 143 -2.28 -16.68 3.42
C GLU A 143 -3.56 -16.70 2.57
N GLU A 144 -4.72 -16.34 3.12
CA GLU A 144 -6.01 -16.39 2.42
C GLU A 144 -6.55 -14.98 2.11
N SER A 145 -5.66 -13.97 2.10
CA SER A 145 -6.06 -12.56 2.02
C SER A 145 -5.52 -11.78 0.83
N GLY A 146 -6.24 -10.74 0.43
CA GLY A 146 -5.82 -9.70 -0.50
C GLY A 146 -5.41 -8.39 0.18
N HIS A 147 -5.91 -7.25 -0.30
CA HIS A 147 -5.35 -5.93 0.06
C HIS A 147 -5.58 -5.53 1.53
N CYS A 148 -6.66 -5.99 2.15
CA CYS A 148 -7.05 -5.63 3.51
C CYS A 148 -6.97 -6.83 4.48
N PRO A 149 -5.77 -7.35 4.80
CA PRO A 149 -5.64 -8.57 5.62
C PRO A 149 -6.27 -8.44 7.00
N HIS A 150 -6.13 -7.27 7.63
CA HIS A 150 -6.73 -6.94 8.91
C HIS A 150 -8.27 -6.89 8.93
N TRP A 151 -8.93 -6.85 7.76
CA TRP A 151 -10.38 -6.98 7.64
C TRP A 151 -10.78 -8.39 7.26
N ASN A 152 -10.05 -9.00 6.32
CA ASN A 152 -10.43 -10.28 5.74
C ASN A 152 -10.08 -11.48 6.65
N GLU A 153 -9.01 -11.39 7.44
CA GLU A 153 -8.57 -12.43 8.37
C GLU A 153 -8.15 -11.83 9.73
N PRO A 154 -9.12 -11.31 10.53
CA PRO A 154 -8.86 -10.62 11.79
C PRO A 154 -8.57 -11.53 12.99
#